data_AF-A0A4R2CVX5-F1
#
_entry.id   AF-A0A4R2CVX5-F1
#
_cell.length_a   1.000
_cell.length_b   1.000
_cell.length_c   1.000
_cell.angle_alpha   90.00
_cell.angle_beta   90.00
_cell.angle_gamma   90.00
#
_symmetry.space_group_name_H-M   'P 1'
#
loop_
_entity.id
_entity.type
_entity.pdbx_description
1 polymer ?
#
loop_
_entity_poly.entity_id
_entity_poly.type
_entity_poly.pdbx_seq_one_letter_code
_entity_poly.pdbx_strand_id
1 'polypeptide(L)'
;MAGPTSNSSPQLSVGTAVIVRAGVAEARSTPGKIVEDYGSTQQVVGADLGRDWAPIRRWAVALDDGRLVFVDDDDLEIAPA
;
A
#
# COMPACT_ATOMS: atom_id res chain seq x y z
N MET A 1 20.59 -31.03 5.09
CA MET A 1 20.02 -30.15 4.06
C MET A 1 18.96 -29.29 4.74
N ALA A 2 19.33 -28.15 5.31
CA ALA A 2 18.36 -27.17 5.82
C ALA A 2 18.19 -26.12 4.71
N GLY A 3 16.97 -25.97 4.19
CA GLY A 3 16.66 -24.91 3.22
C GLY A 3 16.79 -23.53 3.87
N PRO A 4 17.09 -22.47 3.10
CA PRO A 4 17.15 -21.13 3.68
C PRO A 4 15.76 -20.78 4.23
N THR A 5 15.70 -20.47 5.52
CA THR A 5 14.53 -19.95 6.21
C THR A 5 14.05 -18.70 5.48
N SER A 6 12.87 -18.75 4.85
CA SER A 6 12.23 -17.55 4.31
C SER A 6 11.97 -16.60 5.47
N ASN A 7 12.81 -15.58 5.60
CA ASN A 7 12.47 -14.36 6.31
C ASN A 7 11.25 -13.79 5.60
N SER A 8 10.05 -14.14 6.08
CA SER A 8 8.82 -13.48 5.67
C SER A 8 8.87 -12.11 6.30
N SER A 9 9.51 -11.15 5.61
CA SER A 9 9.21 -9.75 5.83
C SER A 9 7.69 -9.62 5.83
N PRO A 10 7.08 -8.99 6.84
CA PRO A 10 5.63 -8.89 6.87
C PRO A 10 5.18 -8.22 5.56
N GLN A 11 4.37 -8.95 4.79
CA GLN A 11 3.99 -8.55 3.45
C GLN A 11 2.75 -7.67 3.55
N LEU A 12 2.76 -6.52 2.88
CA LEU A 12 1.57 -5.69 2.75
C LEU A 12 0.46 -6.50 2.07
N SER A 13 -0.70 -6.56 2.71
CA SER A 13 -1.87 -7.29 2.24
C SER A 13 -3.13 -6.66 2.81
N VAL A 14 -4.30 -7.00 2.25
CA VAL A 14 -5.58 -6.56 2.80
C VAL A 14 -5.71 -7.01 4.26
N GLY A 15 -6.04 -6.07 5.14
CA GLY A 15 -6.12 -6.28 6.58
C GLY A 15 -4.85 -5.91 7.35
N THR A 16 -3.71 -5.69 6.69
CA THR A 16 -2.48 -5.22 7.35
C THR A 16 -2.69 -3.81 7.91
N ALA A 17 -2.34 -3.62 9.19
CA ALA A 17 -2.28 -2.31 9.82
C ALA A 17 -1.02 -1.57 9.36
N VAL A 18 -1.18 -0.32 8.96
CA VAL A 18 -0.12 0.48 8.35
C VAL A 18 -0.12 1.92 8.87
N ILE A 19 1.03 2.58 8.74
CA ILE A 19 1.19 4.02 8.89
C ILE A 19 1.40 4.60 7.50
N VAL A 20 0.53 5.53 7.09
CA VAL A 20 0.63 6.23 5.80
C VAL A 20 1.46 7.50 5.97
N ARG A 21 2.53 7.66 5.18
CA ARG A 21 3.48 8.77 5.27
C ARG A 21 3.27 9.90 4.26
N ALA A 22 2.62 9.63 3.13
CA ALA A 22 2.52 10.57 2.01
C ALA A 22 1.07 10.90 1.61
N GLY A 23 0.89 12.06 0.97
CA GLY A 23 -0.35 12.44 0.28
C GLY A 23 -1.42 13.13 1.14
N VAL A 24 -1.18 13.29 2.44
CA VAL A 24 -2.02 14.10 3.32
C VAL A 24 -1.43 15.50 3.39
N ALA A 25 -2.24 16.54 3.14
CA ALA A 25 -1.81 17.90 3.43
C ALA A 25 -1.34 17.98 4.89
N GLU A 26 -0.10 18.42 5.08
CA GLU A 26 0.70 18.33 6.31
C GLU A 26 1.19 16.91 6.61
N ALA A 27 2.52 16.78 6.74
CA ALA A 27 3.32 15.56 6.88
C ALA A 27 3.03 14.76 8.18
N ARG A 28 1.77 14.42 8.42
CA ARG A 28 1.33 13.64 9.57
C ARG A 28 1.19 12.19 9.15
N SER A 29 2.13 11.39 9.62
CA SER A 29 2.00 9.93 9.63
C SER A 29 0.67 9.55 10.25
N THR A 30 -0.22 8.95 9.46
CA THR A 30 -1.59 8.64 9.88
C THR A 30 -1.81 7.12 9.85
N PRO A 31 -2.20 6.49 10.98
CA PRO A 31 -2.47 5.07 11.02
C PRO A 31 -3.74 4.72 10.25
N GLY A 32 -3.79 3.49 9.77
CA GLY A 32 -4.94 2.92 9.10
C GLY A 32 -4.77 1.44 8.79
N LYS A 33 -5.67 0.92 7.95
CA LYS A 33 -5.67 -0.47 7.53
C LYS A 33 -5.88 -0.59 6.03
N ILE A 34 -5.11 -1.46 5.39
CA ILE A 34 -5.31 -1.79 3.97
C ILE A 34 -6.67 -2.48 3.82
N VAL A 35 -7.49 -1.95 2.92
CA VAL A 35 -8.84 -2.48 2.63
C VAL A 35 -8.97 -3.07 1.22
N GLU A 36 -8.08 -2.73 0.29
CA GLU A 36 -8.05 -3.30 -1.07
C GLU A 36 -6.65 -3.25 -1.70
N ASP A 37 -6.33 -4.22 -2.56
CA ASP A 37 -5.14 -4.32 -3.41
C ASP A 37 -5.49 -4.18 -4.90
N TYR A 38 -5.13 -3.05 -5.50
CA TYR A 38 -5.32 -2.76 -6.93
C TYR A 38 -4.11 -3.12 -7.79
N GLY A 39 -3.12 -3.88 -7.30
CA GLY A 39 -1.88 -4.17 -8.03
C GLY A 39 -2.10 -4.81 -9.41
N SER A 40 -3.09 -5.70 -9.52
CA SER A 40 -3.49 -6.29 -10.82
C SER A 40 -4.05 -5.24 -11.79
N THR A 41 -4.82 -4.27 -11.28
CA THR A 41 -5.40 -3.18 -12.08
C THR A 41 -4.32 -2.18 -12.51
N GLN A 42 -3.38 -1.86 -11.60
CA GLN A 42 -2.22 -1.02 -11.89
C GLN A 42 -1.37 -1.61 -13.02
N GLN A 43 -1.13 -2.92 -13.00
CA GLN A 43 -0.39 -3.62 -14.04
C GLN A 43 -1.06 -3.49 -15.42
N VAL A 44 -2.38 -3.74 -15.49
CA VAL A 44 -3.14 -3.61 -16.74
C VAL A 44 -3.13 -2.18 -17.28
N VAL A 45 -3.28 -1.18 -16.41
CA VAL A 45 -3.38 0.22 -16.86
C VAL A 45 -2.04 0.81 -17.31
N GLY A 46 -0.94 0.50 -16.61
CA GLY A 46 0.39 0.94 -17.01
C GLY A 46 0.88 0.18 -18.24
N ALA A 47 1.20 -1.11 -18.05
CA ALA A 47 1.92 -1.90 -19.04
C ALA A 47 1.08 -2.22 -20.28
N ASP A 48 -0.19 -2.57 -20.11
CA ASP A 48 -1.00 -3.07 -21.23
C ASP A 48 -1.72 -1.95 -22.00
N LEU A 49 -2.02 -0.82 -21.34
CA LEU A 49 -2.74 0.31 -21.96
C LEU A 49 -1.85 1.54 -22.21
N GLY A 50 -0.58 1.52 -21.82
CA GLY A 50 0.38 2.61 -22.04
C GLY A 50 0.01 3.92 -21.33
N ARG A 51 -0.66 3.84 -20.18
CA ARG A 51 -1.11 5.02 -19.41
C ARG A 51 -0.13 5.40 -18.31
N ASP A 52 1.16 5.39 -18.63
CA ASP A 52 2.24 5.75 -17.70
C ASP A 52 2.16 7.21 -17.19
N TRP A 53 1.39 8.05 -17.88
CA TRP A 53 1.10 9.44 -17.48
C TRP A 53 0.05 9.57 -16.37
N ALA A 54 -0.66 8.50 -16.02
CA ALA A 54 -1.65 8.47 -14.95
C ALA A 54 -1.67 7.08 -14.25
N PRO A 55 -0.60 6.74 -13.51
CA PRO A 55 -0.53 5.46 -12.82
C PRO A 55 -1.59 5.37 -11.72
N ILE A 56 -2.20 4.19 -11.60
CA ILE A 56 -3.08 3.85 -10.48
C ILE A 56 -2.20 3.52 -9.28
N ARG A 57 -2.60 4.00 -8.11
CA ARG A 57 -1.95 3.65 -6.85
C ARG A 57 -2.47 2.31 -6.34
N ARG A 58 -1.58 1.46 -5.86
CA ARG A 58 -1.90 0.06 -5.53
C ARG A 58 -2.87 -0.09 -4.37
N TRP A 59 -2.63 0.58 -3.26
CA TRP A 59 -3.32 0.29 -2.01
C TRP A 59 -4.44 1.25 -1.74
N ALA A 60 -5.62 0.74 -1.39
CA ALA A 60 -6.60 1.55 -0.67
C ALA A 60 -6.45 1.32 0.83
N VAL A 61 -6.32 2.42 1.58
CA VAL A 61 -6.16 2.40 3.03
C VAL A 61 -7.27 3.22 3.66
N ALA A 62 -8.03 2.57 4.54
CA ALA A 62 -8.94 3.25 5.44
C ALA A 62 -8.12 3.79 6.62
N LEU A 63 -7.96 5.11 6.68
CA LEU A 63 -7.30 5.79 7.80
C LEU A 63 -8.21 5.76 9.03
N ASP A 64 -7.61 5.76 10.21
CA ASP A 64 -8.34 5.77 11.48
C ASP A 64 -9.13 7.07 11.70
N ASP A 65 -8.78 8.14 10.96
CA ASP A 65 -9.52 9.41 10.94
C ASP A 65 -10.77 9.40 10.03
N GLY A 66 -11.08 8.25 9.41
CA GLY A 66 -12.27 8.03 8.59
C GLY A 66 -12.10 8.35 7.10
N ARG A 67 -10.92 8.79 6.65
CA ARG A 67 -10.64 9.01 5.23
C ARG A 67 -10.18 7.74 4.52
N LEU A 68 -10.49 7.68 3.23
CA LEU A 68 -9.94 6.69 2.32
C LEU A 68 -8.83 7.34 1.49
N VAL A 69 -7.65 6.75 1.51
CA VAL A 69 -6.51 7.20 0.69
C VAL A 69 -6.04 6.08 -0.22
N PHE A 70 -5.49 6.46 -1.38
CA PHE A 70 -4.84 5.55 -2.31
C PHE A 70 -3.36 5.88 -2.31
N VAL A 71 -2.51 4.88 -2.16
CA VAL A 71 -1.05 5.01 -1.97
C VAL A 71 -0.30 3.81 -2.55
N ASP A 72 1.01 3.96 -2.80
CA ASP A 72 1.87 2.86 -3.24
C ASP A 72 2.68 2.28 -2.08
N ASP A 73 3.45 1.22 -2.32
CA ASP A 73 4.25 0.54 -1.30
C ASP A 73 5.22 1.50 -0.57
N ASP A 74 5.80 2.46 -1.30
CA ASP A 74 6.78 3.43 -0.76
C ASP A 74 6.18 4.44 0.23
N ASP A 75 4.85 4.58 0.25
CA ASP A 75 4.12 5.50 1.12
C ASP A 75 3.66 4.83 2.43
N LEU A 76 3.89 3.52 2.56
CA LEU A 76 3.39 2.68 3.65
C LEU A 76 4.49 2.14 4.54
N GLU A 77 4.21 2.11 5.83
CA GLU A 77 4.96 1.32 6.80
C GLU A 77 4.05 0.41 7.57
N ILE A 78 4.54 -0.77 7.93
CA ILE A 78 3.76 -1.71 8.74
C ILE A 78 3.71 -1.17 10.17
N ALA A 79 2.50 -1.04 10.70
CA ALA A 79 2.31 -0.60 12.07
C ALA A 79 2.89 -1.65 13.04
N PRO A 80 3.54 -1.23 14.13
CA PRO A 80 3.99 -2.15 15.17
C PRO A 80 2.77 -2.88 15.77
N ALA A 81 2.96 -4.17 16.09
CA ALA A 81 1.95 -5.02 16.73
C ALA A 81 1.60 -4.57 18.15
#